data_AF-A0A7S1X1Q8-F1
#
_entry.id   AF-A0A7S1X1Q8-F1
#
_cell.length_a   1.000
_cell.length_b   1.000
_cell.length_c   1.000
_cell.angle_alpha   90.00
_cell.angle_beta   90.00
_cell.angle_gamma   90.00
#
_symmetry.space_group_name_H-M   'P 1'
#
loop_
_entity.id
_entity.type
_entity.pdbx_description
1 polymer ?
#
loop_
_entity_poly.entity_id
_entity_poly.type
_entity_poly.pdbx_seq_one_letter_code
_entity_poly.pdbx_strand_id
1 'polypeptide(L)'
;AWVLRLKVISALSLCFQHDSVGFLEPERFERLLPAIASQLDSAPEGAAATAVDSAASAAGRVPGPEGAAASPIGVFGWALVECLSNMAVASGTDDHWRPLHHAVLMTTRSDSVRTKLTALEVVSSLVGRLAEEYLVLLPEAIPFLAELMEDTSHAVEARTQELVAQLEAIAGESLDPYMKA
;
A
#
# COMPACT_ATOMS: atom_id res chain seq x y z
N ALA A 1 8.19 3.86 -20.78
CA ALA A 1 6.85 3.89 -20.14
C ALA A 1 6.92 4.01 -18.62
N TRP A 2 7.76 3.23 -17.92
CA TRP A 2 7.81 3.18 -16.45
C TRP A 2 8.12 4.50 -15.74
N VAL A 3 9.06 5.30 -16.24
CA VAL A 3 9.34 6.64 -15.68
C VAL A 3 8.10 7.55 -15.72
N LEU A 4 7.28 7.43 -16.78
CA LEU A 4 6.02 8.19 -16.85
C LEU A 4 5.01 7.68 -15.81
N ARG A 5 4.90 6.36 -15.62
CA ARG A 5 4.05 5.78 -14.56
C ARG A 5 4.47 6.30 -13.18
N LEU A 6 5.76 6.28 -12.87
CA LEU A 6 6.29 6.84 -11.62
C LEU A 6 5.87 8.30 -11.45
N LYS A 7 6.07 9.13 -12.48
CA LYS A 7 5.72 10.56 -12.44
C LYS A 7 4.22 10.77 -12.22
N VAL A 8 3.36 10.00 -12.88
CA VAL A 8 1.90 10.09 -12.71
C VAL A 8 1.49 9.69 -11.30
N ILE A 9 1.99 8.56 -10.78
CA ILE A 9 1.69 8.11 -9.41
C ILE A 9 2.19 9.13 -8.38
N SER A 10 3.39 9.67 -8.56
CA SER A 10 3.95 10.68 -7.66
C SER A 10 3.15 11.99 -7.70
N ALA A 11 2.70 12.41 -8.88
CA ALA A 11 1.86 13.59 -9.02
C ALA A 11 0.49 13.41 -8.35
N LEU A 12 -0.17 12.26 -8.55
CA LEU A 12 -1.43 11.93 -7.88
C LEU A 12 -1.26 11.92 -6.35
N SER A 13 -0.20 11.28 -5.85
CA SER A 13 0.14 11.27 -4.43
C SER A 13 0.26 12.70 -3.85
N LEU A 14 0.94 13.59 -4.56
CA LEU A 14 1.06 15.00 -4.18
C LEU A 14 -0.28 15.75 -4.24
N CYS A 15 -1.12 15.48 -5.24
CA CYS A 15 -2.48 16.04 -5.30
C CYS A 15 -3.30 15.61 -4.09
N PHE A 16 -3.31 14.34 -3.72
CA PHE A 16 -4.00 13.84 -2.53
C PHE A 16 -3.44 14.46 -1.23
N GLN A 17 -2.13 14.71 -1.17
CA GLN A 17 -1.49 15.27 0.02
C GLN A 17 -1.79 16.76 0.22
N HIS A 18 -1.92 17.53 -0.85
CA HIS A 18 -1.94 19.00 -0.78
C HIS A 18 -3.26 19.64 -1.18
N ASP A 19 -4.08 18.98 -1.99
CA ASP A 19 -5.34 19.56 -2.43
C ASP A 19 -6.45 19.30 -1.41
N SER A 20 -6.82 20.37 -0.71
CA SER A 20 -7.89 20.39 0.28
C SER A 20 -9.20 20.99 -0.24
N VAL A 21 -9.33 21.21 -1.56
CA VAL A 21 -10.46 21.93 -2.18
C VAL A 21 -11.27 21.07 -3.15
N GLY A 22 -11.27 19.75 -2.93
CA GLY A 22 -12.12 18.82 -3.69
C GLY A 22 -11.43 18.13 -4.84
N PHE A 23 -10.10 17.90 -4.78
CA PHE A 23 -9.46 17.02 -5.76
C PHE A 23 -10.04 15.62 -5.75
N LEU A 24 -10.33 15.05 -4.58
CA LEU A 24 -10.81 13.68 -4.45
C LEU A 24 -12.32 13.64 -4.17
N GLU A 25 -13.11 14.02 -5.18
CA GLU A 25 -14.57 13.79 -5.20
C GLU A 25 -14.89 12.30 -5.43
N PRO A 26 -16.08 11.82 -5.00
CA PRO A 26 -16.47 10.41 -5.10
C PRO A 26 -16.29 9.81 -6.51
N GLU A 27 -16.72 10.51 -7.56
CA GLU A 27 -16.60 10.01 -8.95
C GLU A 27 -15.14 9.90 -9.38
N ARG A 28 -14.27 10.79 -8.87
CA ARG A 28 -12.85 10.73 -9.16
C ARG A 28 -12.18 9.61 -8.39
N PHE A 29 -12.57 9.38 -7.14
CA PHE A 29 -12.12 8.24 -6.35
C PHE A 29 -12.42 6.93 -7.06
N GLU A 30 -13.68 6.71 -7.46
CA GLU A 30 -14.13 5.48 -8.14
C GLU A 30 -13.37 5.23 -9.44
N ARG A 31 -13.01 6.29 -10.16
CA ARG A 31 -12.26 6.18 -11.42
C ARG A 31 -10.75 5.97 -11.19
N LEU A 32 -10.17 6.59 -10.17
CA LEU A 32 -8.73 6.53 -9.90
C LEU A 32 -8.33 5.24 -9.19
N LEU A 33 -9.14 4.76 -8.24
CA LEU A 33 -8.81 3.60 -7.42
C LEU A 33 -8.46 2.36 -8.26
N PRO A 34 -9.30 1.86 -9.18
CA PRO A 34 -8.97 0.66 -9.95
C PRO A 34 -7.74 0.88 -10.84
N ALA A 35 -7.55 2.08 -11.37
CA ALA A 35 -6.40 2.42 -12.20
C ALA A 35 -5.09 2.37 -11.39
N ILE A 36 -5.08 2.91 -10.16
CA ILE A 36 -3.92 2.87 -9.27
C ILE A 36 -3.70 1.45 -8.72
N ALA A 37 -4.75 0.79 -8.22
CA ALA A 37 -4.68 -0.54 -7.64
C ALA A 37 -4.16 -1.58 -8.64
N SER A 38 -4.55 -1.48 -9.93
CA SER A 38 -4.02 -2.35 -10.99
C SER A 38 -2.50 -2.29 -11.16
N GLN A 39 -1.84 -1.22 -10.69
CA GLN A 39 -0.38 -1.09 -10.76
C GLN A 39 0.35 -1.86 -9.66
N LEU A 40 -0.33 -2.28 -8.59
CA LEU A 40 0.27 -3.03 -7.48
C LEU A 40 0.88 -4.35 -7.96
N ASP A 41 0.24 -5.00 -8.94
CA ASP A 41 0.70 -6.26 -9.53
C ASP A 41 1.66 -6.07 -10.72
N SER A 42 2.21 -4.87 -10.87
CA SER A 42 3.19 -4.56 -11.93
C SER A 42 4.50 -4.05 -11.34
N ALA A 43 5.63 -4.44 -11.94
CA ALA A 43 6.96 -4.00 -11.54
C ALA A 43 7.82 -3.59 -12.75
N PRO A 44 8.62 -2.52 -12.65
CA PRO A 44 9.67 -2.28 -13.62
C PRO A 44 10.79 -3.32 -13.44
N GLU A 45 11.34 -3.84 -14.54
CA GLU A 45 12.44 -4.81 -14.53
C GLU A 45 13.64 -4.31 -15.36
N GLY A 46 14.83 -4.82 -15.04
CA GLY A 46 16.07 -4.52 -15.77
C GLY A 46 16.32 -3.03 -15.95
N ALA A 47 16.57 -2.60 -17.19
CA ALA A 47 16.84 -1.19 -17.52
C ALA A 47 15.69 -0.23 -17.13
N ALA A 48 14.45 -0.72 -17.07
CA ALA A 48 13.32 0.10 -16.65
C ALA A 48 13.35 0.41 -15.15
N ALA A 49 13.79 -0.53 -14.32
CA ALA A 49 13.97 -0.32 -12.88
C ALA A 49 15.05 0.74 -12.62
N THR A 50 16.22 0.60 -13.25
CA THR A 50 17.31 1.59 -13.14
C THR A 50 16.88 2.98 -13.60
N ALA A 51 16.06 3.07 -14.66
CA ALA A 51 15.54 4.35 -15.13
C ALA A 51 14.54 4.99 -14.15
N VAL A 52 13.73 4.19 -13.46
CA VAL A 52 12.82 4.63 -12.40
C VAL A 52 13.62 5.18 -11.20
N ASP A 53 14.65 4.46 -10.75
CA ASP A 53 15.49 4.88 -9.63
C ASP A 53 16.25 6.18 -9.94
N SER A 54 16.80 6.27 -11.15
CA SER A 54 17.48 7.48 -11.63
C SER A 54 16.51 8.66 -11.72
N ALA A 55 15.28 8.44 -12.18
CA ALA A 55 14.28 9.49 -12.29
C ALA A 55 13.83 10.01 -10.92
N ALA A 56 13.64 9.12 -9.93
CA ALA A 56 13.32 9.50 -8.56
C ALA A 56 14.45 10.33 -7.92
N SER A 57 15.70 9.87 -8.10
CA SER A 57 16.88 10.58 -7.61
C SER A 57 17.02 11.97 -8.25
N ALA A 58 16.81 12.08 -9.57
CA ALA A 58 16.85 13.35 -10.29
C ALA A 58 15.73 14.32 -9.88
N ALA A 59 14.58 13.80 -9.44
CA ALA A 59 13.49 14.60 -8.89
C ALA A 59 13.77 15.09 -7.47
N GLY A 60 14.87 14.66 -6.84
CA GLY A 60 15.24 15.03 -5.47
C GLY A 60 14.37 14.39 -4.38
N ARG A 61 13.53 13.41 -4.74
CA ARG A 61 12.65 12.69 -3.81
C ARG A 61 12.58 11.21 -4.20
N VAL A 62 13.05 10.36 -3.30
CA VAL A 62 12.83 8.91 -3.36
C VAL A 62 11.63 8.59 -2.47
N PRO A 63 10.55 8.01 -3.00
CA PRO A 63 9.41 7.58 -2.19
C PRO A 63 9.80 6.51 -1.17
N GLY A 64 9.16 6.55 0.00
CA GLY A 64 9.35 5.59 1.07
C GLY A 64 10.43 5.96 2.09
N PRO A 65 10.68 5.08 3.07
CA PRO A 65 11.68 5.30 4.12
C PRO A 65 13.12 5.26 3.59
N GLU A 66 14.09 5.56 4.45
CA GLU A 66 15.50 5.38 4.12
C GLU A 66 15.78 3.93 3.69
N GLY A 67 16.47 3.74 2.56
CA GLY A 67 16.71 2.42 1.98
C GLY A 67 15.56 1.86 1.11
N ALA A 68 14.46 2.60 0.94
CA ALA A 68 13.31 2.20 0.12
C ALA A 68 13.66 1.70 -1.29
N ALA A 69 14.64 2.33 -1.94
CA ALA A 69 15.07 1.93 -3.29
C ALA A 69 15.65 0.51 -3.35
N ALA A 70 16.30 0.05 -2.28
CA ALA A 70 16.90 -1.27 -2.18
C ALA A 70 15.92 -2.34 -1.65
N SER A 71 14.74 -1.95 -1.18
CA SER A 71 13.70 -2.87 -0.72
C SER A 71 13.14 -3.70 -1.88
N PRO A 72 12.62 -4.93 -1.62
CA PRO A 72 12.03 -5.79 -2.65
C PRO A 72 10.94 -5.13 -3.51
N ILE A 73 10.23 -4.14 -2.98
CA ILE A 73 9.18 -3.43 -3.71
C ILE A 73 9.72 -2.27 -4.56
N GLY A 74 10.95 -1.83 -4.29
CA GLY A 74 11.68 -0.79 -5.01
C GLY A 74 10.99 0.57 -5.02
N VAL A 75 11.59 1.53 -5.71
CA VAL A 75 11.11 2.92 -5.80
C VAL A 75 9.67 3.02 -6.28
N PHE A 76 9.28 2.23 -7.29
CA PHE A 76 7.91 2.27 -7.81
C PHE A 76 6.89 1.69 -6.83
N GLY A 77 7.23 0.63 -6.09
CA GLY A 77 6.34 0.08 -5.07
C GLY A 77 6.07 1.10 -3.96
N TRP A 78 7.11 1.76 -3.46
CA TRP A 78 6.95 2.82 -2.47
C TRP A 78 6.17 4.03 -2.97
N ALA A 79 6.28 4.37 -4.26
CA ALA A 79 5.43 5.41 -4.85
C ALA A 79 3.93 5.04 -4.79
N LEU A 80 3.59 3.76 -4.98
CA LEU A 80 2.21 3.27 -4.86
C LEU A 80 1.74 3.28 -3.40
N VAL A 81 2.59 2.86 -2.46
CA VAL A 81 2.31 2.94 -1.01
C VAL A 81 1.94 4.36 -0.63
N GLU A 82 2.80 5.34 -0.93
CA GLU A 82 2.53 6.74 -0.62
C GLU A 82 1.24 7.25 -1.29
N CYS A 83 1.01 6.89 -2.56
CA CYS A 83 -0.14 7.34 -3.33
C CYS A 83 -1.47 6.83 -2.74
N LEU A 84 -1.58 5.52 -2.50
CA LEU A 84 -2.80 4.91 -1.94
C LEU A 84 -3.04 5.36 -0.51
N SER A 85 -2.00 5.49 0.29
CA SER A 85 -2.13 5.98 1.66
C SER A 85 -2.53 7.46 1.70
N ASN A 86 -2.00 8.29 0.80
CA ASN A 86 -2.45 9.69 0.67
C ASN A 86 -3.89 9.77 0.16
N MET A 87 -4.28 8.90 -0.77
CA MET A 87 -5.67 8.80 -1.24
C MET A 87 -6.63 8.46 -0.11
N ALA A 88 -6.28 7.50 0.77
CA ALA A 88 -7.09 7.14 1.92
C ALA A 88 -7.23 8.30 2.93
N VAL A 89 -6.13 8.99 3.27
CA VAL A 89 -6.21 10.14 4.19
C VAL A 89 -6.99 11.30 3.57
N ALA A 90 -6.84 11.53 2.26
CA ALA A 90 -7.59 12.57 1.55
C ALA A 90 -9.09 12.27 1.46
N SER A 91 -9.49 11.00 1.38
CA SER A 91 -10.91 10.63 1.31
C SER A 91 -11.62 10.76 2.65
N GLY A 92 -10.93 10.45 3.76
CA GLY A 92 -11.42 10.72 5.12
C GLY A 92 -12.73 10.05 5.53
N THR A 93 -13.18 9.01 4.81
CA THR A 93 -14.45 8.32 5.07
C THR A 93 -14.34 6.82 4.84
N ASP A 94 -15.04 6.04 5.67
CA ASP A 94 -15.20 4.59 5.55
C ASP A 94 -15.68 4.14 4.16
N ASP A 95 -16.58 4.91 3.54
CA ASP A 95 -17.14 4.61 2.21
C ASP A 95 -16.05 4.49 1.14
N HIS A 96 -14.96 5.24 1.29
CA HIS A 96 -13.81 5.18 0.42
C HIS A 96 -12.72 4.23 0.94
N TRP A 97 -12.54 4.14 2.26
CA TRP A 97 -11.53 3.25 2.82
C TRP A 97 -11.81 1.78 2.56
N ARG A 98 -13.06 1.33 2.69
CA ARG A 98 -13.45 -0.07 2.44
C ARG A 98 -13.09 -0.55 1.02
N PRO A 99 -13.52 0.10 -0.08
CA PRO A 99 -13.17 -0.35 -1.42
C PRO A 99 -11.67 -0.26 -1.71
N LEU A 100 -10.96 0.75 -1.18
CA LEU A 100 -9.50 0.85 -1.32
C LEU A 100 -8.80 -0.30 -0.60
N HIS A 101 -9.15 -0.52 0.65
CA HIS A 101 -8.62 -1.58 1.50
C HIS A 101 -8.87 -2.96 0.88
N HIS A 102 -10.11 -3.24 0.46
CA HIS A 102 -10.45 -4.48 -0.22
C HIS A 102 -9.62 -4.68 -1.49
N ALA A 103 -9.48 -3.65 -2.33
CA ALA A 103 -8.68 -3.74 -3.55
C ALA A 103 -7.21 -4.08 -3.26
N VAL A 104 -6.63 -3.52 -2.19
CA VAL A 104 -5.28 -3.84 -1.74
C VAL A 104 -5.19 -5.26 -1.18
N LEU A 105 -6.10 -5.68 -0.30
CA LEU A 105 -6.11 -7.04 0.26
C LEU A 105 -6.22 -8.11 -0.83
N MET A 106 -7.02 -7.88 -1.86
CA MET A 106 -7.13 -8.83 -2.98
C MET A 106 -5.80 -9.04 -3.72
N THR A 107 -4.87 -8.08 -3.68
CA THR A 107 -3.54 -8.23 -4.29
C THR A 107 -2.59 -9.12 -3.50
N THR A 108 -2.87 -9.40 -2.22
CA THR A 108 -2.05 -10.32 -1.41
C THR A 108 -2.16 -11.78 -1.87
N ARG A 109 -3.17 -12.10 -2.68
CA ARG A 109 -3.37 -13.42 -3.30
C ARG A 109 -2.56 -13.62 -4.59
N SER A 110 -1.76 -12.63 -5.02
CA SER A 110 -0.88 -12.76 -6.19
C SER A 110 0.22 -13.79 -5.94
N ASP A 111 0.63 -14.57 -6.94
CA ASP A 111 1.78 -15.48 -6.81
C ASP A 111 3.13 -14.75 -6.64
N SER A 112 3.16 -13.45 -6.96
CA SER A 112 4.36 -12.62 -6.88
C SER A 112 4.61 -12.18 -5.43
N VAL A 113 5.70 -12.67 -4.84
CA VAL A 113 6.20 -12.23 -3.51
C VAL A 113 6.30 -10.70 -3.42
N ARG A 114 6.80 -10.05 -4.48
CA ARG A 114 6.90 -8.59 -4.52
C ARG A 114 5.52 -7.92 -4.45
N THR A 115 4.52 -8.46 -5.17
CA THR A 115 3.15 -7.92 -5.16
C THR A 115 2.57 -8.04 -3.76
N LYS A 116 2.70 -9.20 -3.11
CA LYS A 116 2.25 -9.42 -1.72
C LYS A 116 2.90 -8.43 -0.75
N LEU A 117 4.22 -8.27 -0.83
CA LEU A 117 4.95 -7.31 0.01
C LEU A 117 4.50 -5.86 -0.24
N THR A 118 4.24 -5.49 -1.50
CA THR A 118 3.75 -4.14 -1.82
C THR A 118 2.39 -3.90 -1.19
N ALA A 119 1.49 -4.89 -1.26
CA ALA A 119 0.18 -4.83 -0.62
C ALA A 119 0.28 -4.70 0.91
N LEU A 120 1.13 -5.52 1.54
CA LEU A 120 1.39 -5.46 2.97
C LEU A 120 1.94 -4.10 3.42
N GLU A 121 2.83 -3.47 2.64
CA GLU A 121 3.32 -2.12 2.94
C GLU A 121 2.23 -1.06 2.80
N VAL A 122 1.32 -1.19 1.83
CA VAL A 122 0.15 -0.29 1.74
C VAL A 122 -0.69 -0.43 3.00
N VAL A 123 -1.02 -1.66 3.41
CA VAL A 123 -1.83 -1.92 4.61
C VAL A 123 -1.14 -1.39 5.86
N SER A 124 0.16 -1.67 6.06
CA SER A 124 0.94 -1.14 7.19
C SER A 124 0.95 0.39 7.23
N SER A 125 1.06 1.03 6.06
CA SER A 125 0.97 2.49 5.98
C SER A 125 -0.43 3.01 6.31
N LEU A 126 -1.50 2.32 5.91
CA LEU A 126 -2.87 2.67 6.29
C LEU A 126 -3.09 2.55 7.80
N VAL A 127 -2.64 1.45 8.41
CA VAL A 127 -2.69 1.24 9.87
C VAL A 127 -1.99 2.38 10.59
N GLY A 128 -0.77 2.74 10.15
CA GLY A 128 0.01 3.81 10.77
C GLY A 128 -0.60 5.21 10.60
N ARG A 129 -1.38 5.44 9.55
CA ARG A 129 -1.93 6.78 9.23
C ARG A 129 -3.36 6.99 9.70
N LEU A 130 -4.17 5.95 9.71
CA LEU A 130 -5.56 5.99 10.19
C LEU A 130 -5.65 5.64 11.69
N ALA A 131 -4.61 4.99 12.26
CA ALA A 131 -4.55 4.64 13.68
C ALA A 131 -5.82 3.90 14.14
N GLU A 132 -6.51 4.38 15.17
CA GLU A 132 -7.74 3.77 15.70
C GLU A 132 -8.87 3.70 14.66
N GLU A 133 -8.92 4.64 13.70
CA GLU A 133 -9.93 4.64 12.64
C GLU A 133 -9.80 3.43 11.71
N TYR A 134 -8.61 2.83 11.62
CA TYR A 134 -8.39 1.61 10.86
C TYR A 134 -9.18 0.41 11.40
N LEU A 135 -9.52 0.38 12.69
CA LEU A 135 -10.11 -0.79 13.35
C LEU A 135 -11.46 -1.21 12.72
N VAL A 136 -12.14 -0.30 12.03
CA VAL A 136 -13.38 -0.62 11.29
C VAL A 136 -13.13 -1.53 10.07
N LEU A 137 -11.90 -1.56 9.55
CA LEU A 137 -11.45 -2.38 8.42
C LEU A 137 -10.82 -3.71 8.88
N LEU A 138 -10.41 -3.80 10.15
CA LEU A 138 -9.71 -4.95 10.70
C LEU A 138 -10.44 -6.29 10.50
N PRO A 139 -11.78 -6.40 10.69
CA PRO A 139 -12.47 -7.67 10.48
C PRO A 139 -12.31 -8.25 9.07
N GLU A 140 -12.18 -7.38 8.07
CA GLU A 140 -11.94 -7.80 6.68
C GLU A 140 -10.49 -8.26 6.47
N ALA A 141 -9.51 -7.64 7.14
CA ALA A 141 -8.10 -7.97 6.99
C ALA A 141 -7.72 -9.31 7.63
N ILE A 142 -8.35 -9.69 8.74
CA ILE A 142 -8.04 -10.92 9.50
C ILE A 142 -7.86 -12.16 8.63
N PRO A 143 -8.83 -12.58 7.78
CA PRO A 143 -8.66 -13.80 6.98
C PRO A 143 -7.48 -13.74 6.01
N PHE A 144 -7.14 -12.56 5.46
CA PHE A 144 -5.99 -12.39 4.58
C PHE A 144 -4.67 -12.44 5.36
N LEU A 145 -4.62 -11.85 6.54
CA LEU A 145 -3.44 -11.88 7.40
C LEU A 145 -3.17 -13.30 7.90
N ALA A 146 -4.20 -14.04 8.30
CA ALA A 146 -4.08 -15.44 8.69
C ALA A 146 -3.51 -16.30 7.54
N GLU A 147 -4.01 -16.13 6.30
CA GLU A 147 -3.48 -16.81 5.12
C GLU A 147 -2.00 -16.48 4.87
N LEU A 148 -1.60 -15.21 5.02
CA LEU A 148 -0.23 -14.76 4.79
C LEU A 148 0.76 -15.14 5.91
N MET A 149 0.27 -15.43 7.12
CA MET A 149 1.08 -16.02 8.19
C MET A 149 1.53 -17.45 7.86
N GLU A 150 0.87 -18.11 6.90
CA GLU A 150 1.22 -19.45 6.42
C GLU A 150 1.91 -19.40 5.02
N ASP A 151 2.36 -18.21 4.58
CA ASP A 151 3.00 -18.06 3.27
C ASP A 151 4.35 -18.79 3.19
N THR A 152 4.60 -19.43 2.05
CA THR A 152 5.87 -20.13 1.76
C THR A 152 7.09 -19.21 1.71
N SER A 153 6.90 -17.90 1.48
CA SER A 153 7.97 -16.92 1.47
C SER A 153 8.16 -16.34 2.86
N HIS A 154 9.30 -16.64 3.49
CA HIS A 154 9.67 -16.08 4.79
C HIS A 154 9.63 -14.55 4.84
N ALA A 155 9.88 -13.86 3.72
CA ALA A 155 9.80 -12.40 3.68
C ALA A 155 8.36 -11.89 3.85
N VAL A 156 7.38 -12.59 3.26
CA VAL A 156 5.95 -12.26 3.36
C VAL A 156 5.44 -12.61 4.74
N GLU A 157 5.77 -13.79 5.24
CA GLU A 157 5.42 -14.25 6.59
C GLU A 157 5.93 -13.26 7.65
N ALA A 158 7.24 -12.94 7.62
CA ALA A 158 7.84 -12.02 8.58
C ALA A 158 7.20 -10.62 8.53
N ARG A 159 6.94 -10.10 7.32
CA ARG A 159 6.31 -8.79 7.19
C ARG A 159 4.86 -8.79 7.68
N THR A 160 4.15 -9.91 7.50
CA THR A 160 2.79 -10.09 8.02
C THR A 160 2.80 -10.11 9.55
N GLN A 161 3.76 -10.80 10.18
CA GLN A 161 3.91 -10.80 11.64
C GLN A 161 4.16 -9.38 12.20
N GLU A 162 5.02 -8.59 11.53
CA GLU A 162 5.24 -7.19 11.91
C GLU A 162 3.97 -6.34 11.79
N LEU A 163 3.18 -6.55 10.72
CA LEU A 163 1.90 -5.87 10.54
C LEU A 163 0.87 -6.28 11.60
N VAL A 164 0.81 -7.55 11.97
CA VAL A 164 -0.05 -8.02 13.07
C VAL A 164 0.35 -7.36 14.38
N ALA A 165 1.64 -7.28 14.70
CA ALA A 165 2.11 -6.58 15.90
C ALA A 165 1.73 -5.09 15.90
N GLN A 166 1.78 -4.43 14.73
CA GLN A 166 1.33 -3.05 14.57
C GLN A 166 -0.20 -2.91 14.81
N LEU A 167 -0.98 -3.88 14.34
CA LEU A 167 -2.42 -3.94 14.55
C LEU A 167 -2.79 -4.20 16.01
N GLU A 168 -2.12 -5.12 16.68
CA GLU A 168 -2.29 -5.38 18.11
C GLU A 168 -2.01 -4.12 18.95
N ALA A 169 -0.99 -3.34 18.56
CA ALA A 169 -0.66 -2.08 19.24
C ALA A 169 -1.80 -1.05 19.16
N ILE A 170 -2.54 -0.97 18.05
CA ILE A 170 -3.69 -0.07 17.92
C ILE A 170 -5.00 -0.67 18.45
N ALA A 171 -5.16 -2.00 18.42
CA ALA A 171 -6.33 -2.69 18.96
C ALA A 171 -6.32 -2.76 20.50
N GLY A 172 -5.12 -2.75 21.10
CA GLY A 172 -4.95 -2.88 22.54
C GLY A 172 -5.15 -4.31 23.06
N GLU A 173 -5.30 -5.29 22.17
CA GLU A 173 -5.45 -6.72 22.48
C GLU A 173 -4.69 -7.58 21.47
N SER A 174 -4.46 -8.85 21.83
CA SER A 174 -3.81 -9.78 20.91
C SER A 174 -4.80 -10.30 19.86
N LEU A 175 -4.33 -10.40 18.61
CA LEU A 175 -5.12 -10.89 17.49
C LEU A 175 -4.98 -12.39 17.24
N ASP A 176 -4.06 -13.06 17.94
CA ASP A 176 -3.84 -14.52 17.90
C ASP A 176 -5.13 -15.38 17.90
N PRO A 177 -6.16 -15.08 18.72
CA PRO A 177 -7.38 -15.87 18.75
C PRO A 177 -8.17 -15.84 17.44
N TYR A 178 -8.01 -14.79 16.64
CA TYR A 178 -8.73 -14.58 15.39
C TYR A 178 -7.94 -15.06 14.15
N MET A 179 -6.62 -15.24 14.29
CA MET A 179 -5.74 -15.69 13.21
C MET A 179 -5.64 -17.21 13.11
N LYS A 180 -6.13 -17.96 14.11
CA LYS A 180 -6.16 -19.43 14.12
C LYS A 180 -7.57 -19.88 13.74
N ALA A 181 -7.82 -20.09 12.45
CA ALA A 181 -9.06 -20.68 11.94
C ALA A 181 -8.90 -22.19 11.72
#